data_AF-J4W3I8-F1
#
_entry.id   AF-J4W3I8-F1
#
_cell.length_a   1.000
_cell.length_b   1.000
_cell.length_c   1.000
_cell.angle_alpha   90.00
_cell.angle_beta   90.00
_cell.angle_gamma   90.00
#
_symmetry.space_group_name_H-M   'P 1'
#
loop_
_entity.id
_entity.type
_entity.pdbx_description
1 polymer ?
#
loop_
_entity_poly.entity_id
_entity_poly.type
_entity_poly.pdbx_seq_one_letter_code
_entity_poly.pdbx_strand_id
1 'polypeptide(L)'
;MKEYQYRIKGSASLPREVYYQCVWMIRDMERLKSLVESSDSDAGPDDRIDDAIVKIDCLNRALEEIPDYYRKGIIESVKVRGGGFDEFAHANTWKKWKTRFMQAFAANLGLY
;
A
#
# COMPACT_ATOMS: atom_id res chain seq x y z
N MET A 1 18.12 10.19 -1.68
CA MET A 1 18.42 8.79 -1.28
C MET A 1 17.46 7.85 -2.02
N LYS A 2 17.95 6.78 -2.68
CA LYS A 2 17.12 5.89 -3.51
C LYS A 2 16.32 4.91 -2.62
N GLU A 3 15.01 4.79 -2.84
CA GLU A 3 14.22 3.69 -2.30
C GLU A 3 14.53 2.45 -3.15
N TYR A 4 14.94 1.34 -2.53
CA TYR A 4 15.37 0.13 -3.24
C TYR A 4 14.30 -0.95 -3.12
N GLN A 5 13.69 -1.33 -4.24
CA GLN A 5 12.78 -2.46 -4.31
C GLN A 5 13.58 -3.77 -4.28
N TYR A 6 13.19 -4.67 -3.38
CA TYR A 6 13.78 -6.01 -3.33
C TYR A 6 13.34 -6.82 -4.55
N ARG A 7 14.31 -7.45 -5.23
CA ARG A 7 14.07 -8.27 -6.43
C ARG A 7 14.14 -9.74 -6.05
N ILE A 8 13.02 -10.47 -6.13
CA ILE A 8 13.05 -11.94 -6.11
C ILE A 8 13.36 -12.39 -7.54
N LYS A 9 14.24 -13.38 -7.71
CA LYS A 9 14.61 -13.92 -9.02
C LYS A 9 13.33 -14.46 -9.70
N GLY A 10 12.94 -13.88 -10.84
CA GLY A 10 11.72 -14.23 -11.58
C GLY A 10 10.44 -13.47 -11.19
N SER A 11 10.45 -12.64 -10.14
CA SER A 11 9.34 -11.72 -9.85
C SER A 11 9.57 -10.39 -10.56
N ALA A 12 8.61 -9.94 -11.36
CA ALA A 12 8.71 -8.65 -12.02
C ALA A 12 8.75 -7.51 -10.97
N SER A 13 9.87 -6.79 -10.93
CA SER A 13 9.97 -5.56 -10.14
C SER A 13 8.99 -4.56 -10.75
N LEU A 14 8.29 -3.82 -9.89
CA LEU A 14 7.45 -2.73 -10.38
C LEU A 14 8.34 -1.68 -11.07
N PRO A 15 7.86 -1.04 -12.14
CA PRO A 15 8.48 0.18 -12.64
C PRO A 15 8.65 1.19 -11.51
N ARG A 16 9.73 1.97 -11.55
CA ARG A 16 10.09 2.89 -10.46
C ARG A 16 8.96 3.86 -10.17
N GLU A 17 8.32 4.37 -11.21
CA GLU A 17 7.23 5.33 -11.19
C GLU A 17 6.01 4.74 -10.49
N VAL A 18 5.62 3.52 -10.86
CA VAL A 18 4.50 2.78 -10.25
C VAL A 18 4.77 2.53 -8.77
N TYR A 19 5.98 2.07 -8.43
CA TYR A 19 6.38 1.85 -7.04
C TYR A 19 6.21 3.12 -6.19
N TYR A 20 6.73 4.26 -6.68
CA TYR A 20 6.61 5.52 -5.94
C TYR A 20 5.16 6.00 -5.84
N GLN A 21 4.35 5.85 -6.89
CA GLN A 21 2.92 6.19 -6.83
C GLN A 21 2.23 5.42 -5.70
N CYS A 22 2.46 4.11 -5.61
CA CYS A 22 1.94 3.29 -4.52
C CYS A 22 2.43 3.79 -3.14
N VAL A 23 3.73 4.08 -2.98
CA VAL A 23 4.29 4.60 -1.72
C VAL A 23 3.63 5.91 -1.30
N TRP A 24 3.50 6.87 -2.22
CA TRP A 24 2.88 8.15 -1.92
C TRP A 24 1.41 7.99 -1.53
N MET A 25 0.68 7.11 -2.20
CA MET A 25 -0.72 6.87 -1.92
C MET A 25 -0.95 6.17 -0.58
N ILE A 26 -0.05 5.24 -0.20
CA ILE A 26 -0.06 4.63 1.13
C ILE A 26 0.25 5.66 2.22
N ARG A 27 1.13 6.64 1.95
CA ARG A 27 1.38 7.74 2.89
C ARG A 27 0.19 8.69 2.99
N ASP A 28 -0.50 8.93 1.88
CA ASP A 28 -1.68 9.81 1.80
C ASP A 28 -2.96 9.14 2.33
N MET A 29 -2.92 7.84 2.66
CA MET A 29 -4.10 7.07 3.05
C MET A 29 -4.85 7.64 4.26
N GLU A 30 -4.14 8.25 5.22
CA GLU A 30 -4.77 8.82 6.43
C GLU A 30 -5.60 10.04 6.06
N ARG A 31 -5.11 10.85 5.11
CA ARG A 31 -5.85 11.97 4.55
C ARG A 31 -7.07 11.49 3.78
N LEU A 32 -6.94 10.42 2.98
CA LEU A 32 -8.08 9.84 2.24
C LEU A 32 -9.13 9.25 3.18
N LYS A 33 -8.73 8.56 4.25
CA LYS A 33 -9.65 8.04 5.27
C LYS A 33 -10.38 9.15 5.99
N SER A 34 -9.65 10.18 6.43
CA SER A 34 -10.25 11.35 7.06
C SER A 34 -11.24 12.06 6.14
N LEU A 35 -10.95 12.12 4.82
CA LEU A 35 -11.87 12.69 3.84
C LEU A 35 -13.19 11.92 3.78
N VAL A 36 -13.12 10.59 3.68
CA VAL A 36 -14.30 9.71 3.65
C VAL A 36 -15.05 9.72 4.99
N GLU A 37 -14.36 9.80 6.13
CA GLU A 37 -15.00 9.90 7.44
C GLU A 37 -15.71 11.25 7.65
N SER A 38 -15.16 12.33 7.08
CA SER A 38 -15.74 13.67 7.16
C SER A 38 -16.87 13.91 6.15
N SER A 39 -17.09 12.98 5.22
CA SER A 39 -18.11 13.17 4.19
C SER A 39 -19.51 12.94 4.76
N ASP A 40 -20.35 13.97 4.67
CA ASP A 40 -21.78 13.83 4.94
C ASP A 40 -22.46 13.17 3.73
N SER A 41 -23.13 12.04 3.97
CA SER A 41 -23.85 11.26 2.95
C SER A 41 -24.96 12.04 2.22
N ASP A 42 -25.39 13.17 2.77
CA ASP A 42 -26.45 14.04 2.23
C ASP A 42 -25.94 15.09 1.22
N ALA A 43 -24.62 15.24 1.05
CA ALA A 43 -24.04 16.32 0.24
C ALA A 43 -24.09 16.11 -1.29
N GLY A 44 -24.67 15.00 -1.76
CA GLY A 44 -24.64 14.61 -3.17
C GLY A 44 -23.30 13.97 -3.57
N PRO A 45 -23.14 13.57 -4.85
CA PRO A 45 -21.93 12.88 -5.31
C PRO A 45 -20.71 13.81 -5.32
N ASP A 46 -19.64 13.40 -4.65
CA ASP A 46 -18.32 14.04 -4.68
C ASP A 46 -17.30 13.06 -5.26
N ASP A 47 -16.90 13.30 -6.50
CA ASP A 47 -15.93 12.48 -7.24
C ASP A 47 -14.62 12.27 -6.46
N ARG A 48 -14.25 13.20 -5.57
CA ARG A 48 -13.03 13.12 -4.74
C ARG A 48 -13.18 12.09 -3.64
N ILE A 49 -14.37 11.97 -3.08
CA ILE A 49 -14.71 10.97 -2.05
C ILE A 49 -14.80 9.61 -2.72
N ASP A 50 -15.44 9.52 -3.89
CA ASP A 50 -15.53 8.28 -4.67
C ASP A 50 -14.14 7.73 -5.03
N ASP A 51 -13.24 8.59 -5.54
CA ASP A 51 -11.84 8.24 -5.82
C ASP A 51 -11.08 7.80 -4.55
N ALA A 52 -11.32 8.46 -3.41
CA ALA A 52 -10.73 8.06 -2.14
C ALA A 52 -11.22 6.67 -1.68
N ILE A 53 -12.51 6.38 -1.83
CA ILE A 53 -13.11 5.08 -1.50
C ILE A 53 -12.48 3.98 -2.35
N VAL A 54 -12.38 4.17 -3.68
CA VAL A 54 -11.76 3.20 -4.58
C VAL A 54 -10.31 2.93 -4.19
N LYS A 55 -9.52 3.97 -3.89
CA LYS A 55 -8.11 3.81 -3.49
C LYS A 55 -7.96 3.06 -2.16
N ILE A 56 -8.83 3.34 -1.19
CA ILE A 56 -8.85 2.64 0.10
C ILE A 56 -9.22 1.17 -0.09
N ASP A 57 -10.20 0.89 -0.96
CA ASP A 57 -10.64 -0.46 -1.29
C ASP A 57 -9.52 -1.27 -2.00
N CYS A 58 -8.84 -0.68 -2.99
CA CYS A 58 -7.66 -1.28 -3.64
C CYS A 58 -6.55 -1.65 -2.63
N LEU A 59 -6.34 -0.79 -1.62
CA LEU A 59 -5.37 -1.03 -0.55
C LEU A 59 -5.81 -2.20 0.35
N ASN A 60 -7.06 -2.22 0.77
CA ASN A 60 -7.60 -3.27 1.63
C ASN A 60 -7.51 -4.64 0.96
N ARG A 61 -7.91 -4.74 -0.32
CA ARG A 61 -7.73 -5.98 -1.12
C ARG A 61 -6.27 -6.41 -1.20
N ALA A 62 -5.34 -5.47 -1.36
CA ALA A 62 -3.91 -5.80 -1.39
C ALA A 62 -3.39 -6.30 -0.04
N LEU A 63 -3.99 -5.88 1.08
CA LEU A 63 -3.65 -6.37 2.41
C LEU A 63 -4.24 -7.76 2.69
N GLU A 64 -5.39 -8.10 2.11
CA GLU A 64 -6.01 -9.43 2.24
C GLU A 64 -5.10 -10.55 1.72
N GLU A 65 -4.29 -10.27 0.70
CA GLU A 65 -3.24 -11.16 0.16
C GLU A 65 -2.12 -11.49 1.17
N ILE A 66 -2.02 -10.70 2.24
CA ILE A 66 -0.99 -10.81 3.26
C ILE A 66 -1.61 -11.41 4.53
N PRO A 67 -0.94 -12.38 5.19
CA PRO A 67 -1.39 -12.86 6.50
C PRO A 67 -1.46 -11.71 7.52
N ASP A 68 -2.53 -11.70 8.32
CA ASP A 68 -2.92 -10.62 9.24
C ASP A 68 -1.75 -10.09 10.08
N TYR A 69 -0.92 -11.01 10.60
CA TYR A 69 0.24 -10.70 11.42
C TYR A 69 1.22 -9.71 10.75
N TYR A 70 1.43 -9.81 9.44
CA TYR A 70 2.41 -8.98 8.73
C TYR A 70 1.83 -7.65 8.23
N ARG A 71 0.50 -7.50 8.16
CA ARG A 71 -0.16 -6.36 7.50
C ARG A 71 0.28 -5.02 8.08
N LYS A 72 0.21 -4.88 9.41
CA LYS A 72 0.60 -3.66 10.12
C LYS A 72 2.06 -3.30 9.87
N GLY A 73 2.96 -4.28 10.03
CA GLY A 73 4.39 -4.09 9.83
C GLY A 73 4.75 -3.68 8.39
N ILE A 74 4.06 -4.23 7.39
CA ILE A 74 4.28 -3.84 5.99
C ILE A 74 3.88 -2.38 5.74
N ILE A 75 2.71 -1.96 6.20
CA ILE A 75 2.24 -0.57 6.06
C ILE A 75 3.21 0.38 6.74
N GLU A 76 3.60 0.10 7.99
CA GLU A 76 4.57 0.89 8.74
C GLU A 76 5.92 0.95 8.02
N SER A 77 6.37 -0.13 7.39
CA SER A 77 7.62 -0.15 6.62
C SER A 77 7.59 0.72 5.35
N VAL A 78 6.40 1.02 4.82
CA VAL A 78 6.23 1.89 3.65
C VAL A 78 6.08 3.35 4.10
N LYS A 79 5.33 3.59 5.17
CA LYS A 79 5.19 4.91 5.78
C LYS A 79 6.51 5.43 6.33
N VAL A 80 7.17 4.62 7.16
CA VAL A 80 8.43 4.93 7.84
C VAL A 80 9.55 4.12 7.21
N ARG A 81 10.57 4.82 6.74
CA ARG A 81 11.73 4.18 6.15
C ARG A 81 12.47 3.35 7.20
N GLY A 82 12.53 2.03 6.98
CA GLY A 82 13.18 1.09 7.90
C GLY A 82 12.34 0.72 9.13
N GLY A 83 11.08 1.16 9.20
CA GLY A 83 10.14 0.78 10.26
C GLY A 83 9.37 -0.51 9.97
N GLY A 84 8.58 -0.95 10.94
CA GLY A 84 7.56 -1.99 10.77
C GLY A 84 8.05 -3.43 10.66
N PHE A 85 9.35 -3.69 10.74
CA PHE A 85 9.88 -5.05 10.81
C PHE A 85 10.11 -5.45 12.26
N ASP A 86 9.30 -6.39 12.73
CA ASP A 86 9.50 -7.06 14.03
C ASP A 86 10.62 -8.10 13.92
N GLU A 87 11.31 -8.36 15.04
CA GLU A 87 12.36 -9.37 15.19
C GLU A 87 11.83 -10.81 15.08
N PHE A 88 10.52 -10.99 15.29
CA PHE A 88 9.87 -12.30 15.23
C PHE A 88 9.96 -12.99 13.87
N ALA A 89 10.13 -12.23 12.78
CA ALA A 89 10.27 -12.79 11.44
C ALA A 89 11.55 -12.31 10.76
N HIS A 90 12.21 -13.24 10.06
CA HIS A 90 13.42 -12.93 9.32
C HIS A 90 13.17 -11.83 8.27
N ALA A 91 14.16 -10.97 8.04
CA ALA A 91 14.07 -9.84 7.10
C ALA A 91 13.62 -10.24 5.67
N ASN A 92 13.92 -11.46 5.24
CA ASN A 92 13.47 -11.98 3.94
C ASN A 92 11.96 -12.22 3.87
N THR A 93 11.33 -12.61 4.97
CA THR A 93 9.87 -12.77 5.06
C THR A 93 9.19 -11.43 4.88
N TRP A 94 9.68 -10.40 5.57
CA TRP A 94 9.20 -9.03 5.42
C TRP A 94 9.37 -8.50 4.00
N LYS A 95 10.55 -8.70 3.39
CA LYS A 95 10.81 -8.31 1.99
C LYS A 95 9.88 -9.02 1.00
N LYS A 96 9.62 -10.32 1.20
CA LYS A 96 8.71 -11.11 0.37
C LYS A 96 7.29 -10.53 0.42
N TRP A 97 6.75 -10.34 1.63
CA TRP A 97 5.38 -9.84 1.78
C TRP A 97 5.23 -8.39 1.33
N LYS A 98 6.21 -7.53 1.62
CA LYS A 98 6.23 -6.15 1.09
C LYS A 98 6.21 -6.14 -0.44
N THR A 99 6.98 -7.02 -1.09
CA THR A 99 7.00 -7.12 -2.55
C THR A 99 5.63 -7.54 -3.10
N ARG A 100 5.03 -8.58 -2.53
CA ARG A 100 3.68 -9.04 -2.93
C ARG A 100 2.62 -7.99 -2.72
N PHE A 101 2.63 -7.33 -1.56
CA PHE A 101 1.71 -6.24 -1.25
C PHE A 101 1.80 -5.10 -2.26
N MET A 102 3.02 -4.63 -2.58
CA MET A 102 3.19 -3.55 -3.56
C MET A 102 2.72 -3.95 -4.95
N GLN A 103 2.97 -5.20 -5.38
CA GLN A 103 2.50 -5.72 -6.67
C GLN A 103 0.96 -5.82 -6.72
N ALA A 104 0.34 -6.40 -5.68
CA ALA A 104 -1.11 -6.51 -5.58
C ALA A 104 -1.77 -5.13 -5.56
N PHE A 105 -1.19 -4.19 -4.81
CA PHE A 105 -1.69 -2.82 -4.76
C PHE A 105 -1.60 -2.12 -6.11
N ALA A 106 -0.46 -2.23 -6.82
CA ALA A 106 -0.31 -1.66 -8.16
C ALA A 106 -1.30 -2.27 -9.17
N ALA A 107 -1.52 -3.59 -9.12
CA ALA A 107 -2.48 -4.28 -9.98
C ALA A 107 -3.92 -3.83 -9.68
N ASN A 108 -4.29 -3.73 -8.39
CA ASN A 108 -5.61 -3.26 -7.97
C ASN A 108 -5.89 -1.81 -8.40
N LEU A 109 -4.85 -0.98 -8.53
CA LEU A 109 -4.95 0.39 -9.03
C LEU A 109 -4.94 0.50 -10.56
N GLY A 110 -4.76 -0.60 -11.28
CA GLY A 110 -4.62 -0.61 -12.73
C GLY A 110 -3.31 0.01 -13.24
N LEU A 111 -2.27 0.05 -12.40
CA LEU A 111 -0.96 0.60 -12.75
C LEU A 111 0.03 -0.45 -13.29
N TYR A 112 -0.29 -1.74 -13.16
CA TYR A 112 0.60 -2.86 -13.49
C TYR A 112 -0.17 -4.09 -13.98
#